data_AF-A0A1C6VQL3-F1
#
_entry.id   AF-A0A1C6VQL3-F1
#
_cell.length_a   1.000
_cell.length_b   1.000
_cell.length_c   1.000
_cell.angle_alpha   90.00
_cell.angle_beta   90.00
_cell.angle_gamma   90.00
#
_symmetry.space_group_name_H-M   'P 1'
#
loop_
_entity.id
_entity.type
_entity.pdbx_description
1 polymer ?
#
loop_
_entity_poly.entity_id
_entity_poly.type
_entity_poly.pdbx_seq_one_letter_code
_entity_poly.pdbx_strand_id
1 'polypeptide(L)' 'MSVFDVRVALVASPGQMGSKATVKVKPSVKRICNKCRVIRRHGRVMIICSDPRHKQRQG' A
#
# COMPACT_ATOMS: atom_id res chain seq x y z
N MET A 1 0.78 -36.82 -37.40
CA MET A 1 0.43 -37.24 -36.03
C MET A 1 1.67 -37.19 -35.15
N SER A 2 2.19 -36.01 -34.81
CA SER A 2 3.33 -35.87 -33.89
C SER A 2 3.30 -34.47 -33.28
N VAL A 3 2.37 -34.30 -32.35
CA VAL A 3 2.20 -33.14 -31.48
C VAL A 3 3.17 -33.27 -30.30
N PHE A 4 4.45 -32.96 -30.46
CA PHE A 4 5.39 -32.95 -29.33
C PHE A 4 6.19 -31.65 -29.28
N ASP A 5 6.06 -31.00 -28.11
CA ASP A 5 6.86 -29.92 -27.54
C ASP A 5 6.71 -28.49 -28.05
N VAL A 6 5.45 -28.04 -28.06
CA VAL A 6 5.11 -26.64 -27.74
C VAL A 6 5.33 -26.41 -26.24
N ARG A 7 6.45 -25.79 -25.83
CA ARG A 7 6.52 -24.97 -24.59
C ARG A 7 7.56 -23.84 -24.71
N VAL A 8 7.19 -22.82 -25.47
CA VAL A 8 7.74 -21.46 -25.34
C VAL A 8 7.48 -20.97 -23.91
N ALA A 9 8.55 -20.51 -23.26
CA ALA A 9 8.65 -19.58 -22.13
C ALA A 9 7.36 -19.30 -21.32
N LEU A 10 7.26 -19.83 -20.09
CA LEU A 10 6.31 -19.36 -19.08
C LEU A 10 6.96 -19.18 -17.69
N VAL A 11 8.18 -18.67 -17.60
CA VAL A 11 8.59 -17.91 -16.41
C VAL A 11 8.10 -16.47 -16.57
N ALA A 12 6.80 -16.27 -16.33
CA ALA A 12 6.19 -14.94 -16.24
C ALA A 12 5.82 -14.66 -14.77
N SER A 13 6.82 -14.09 -14.09
CA SER A 13 6.79 -13.05 -13.05
C SER A 13 5.71 -13.04 -11.94
N PRO A 14 6.13 -12.77 -10.67
CA PRO A 14 5.27 -12.67 -9.50
C PRO A 14 4.59 -11.30 -9.39
N GLY A 15 3.43 -11.27 -8.70
CA GLY A 15 2.97 -10.08 -7.97
C GLY A 15 2.01 -9.15 -8.72
N GLN A 16 0.71 -9.43 -8.64
CA GLN A 16 -0.34 -8.46 -9.00
C GLN A 16 -0.53 -7.42 -7.88
N MET A 17 -0.35 -6.17 -8.28
CA MET A 17 -0.34 -4.94 -7.49
C MET A 17 -1.73 -4.38 -7.22
N GLY A 18 -1.85 -3.58 -6.14
CA GLY A 18 -2.79 -2.45 -6.11
C GLY A 18 -3.77 -2.41 -4.95
N SER A 19 -3.30 -2.26 -3.71
CA SER A 19 -4.19 -2.00 -2.56
C SER A 19 -4.64 -0.53 -2.51
N LYS A 20 -5.88 -0.31 -2.94
CA LYS A 20 -6.76 0.87 -2.77
C LYS A 20 -6.27 1.93 -1.75
N ALA A 21 -5.89 3.11 -2.25
CA ALA A 21 -5.41 4.24 -1.46
C ALA A 21 -6.56 5.23 -1.14
N THR A 22 -7.14 5.13 0.06
CA THR A 22 -8.11 6.10 0.60
C THR A 22 -7.59 6.72 1.89
N VAL A 23 -7.53 8.06 1.94
CA VAL A 23 -7.13 8.82 3.14
C VAL A 23 -8.28 8.80 4.15
N LYS A 24 -8.00 8.33 5.36
CA LYS A 24 -8.99 8.27 6.44
C LYS A 24 -8.81 9.47 7.38
N VAL A 25 -9.87 10.25 7.57
CA VAL A 25 -9.94 11.32 8.57
C VAL A 25 -10.52 10.73 9.86
N LYS A 26 -9.83 10.91 10.97
CA LYS A 26 -10.22 10.38 12.29
C LYS A 26 -9.91 11.42 13.38
N PRO A 27 -10.74 11.54 14.42
CA PRO A 27 -10.50 12.46 15.53
C PRO A 27 -9.26 12.05 16.36
N SER A 28 -9.02 10.74 16.50
CA SER A 28 -7.86 10.18 17.19
C SER A 28 -6.92 9.49 16.22
N VAL A 29 -5.67 9.92 16.21
CA VAL A 29 -4.63 9.42 15.30
C VAL A 29 -3.67 8.52 16.08
N LYS A 30 -3.72 7.21 15.85
CA LYS A 30 -2.86 6.19 16.48
C LYS A 30 -1.99 5.49 15.43
N ARG A 31 -0.76 5.13 15.80
CA ARG A 31 0.14 4.34 14.93
C ARG A 31 -0.40 2.91 14.82
N ILE A 32 -0.50 2.40 13.59
CA ILE A 32 -0.95 1.02 13.31
C ILE A 32 0.26 0.11 13.08
N CYS A 33 1.36 0.67 12.59
CA CYS A 33 2.52 -0.06 12.12
C CYS A 33 3.83 0.58 12.62
N ASN A 34 4.92 -0.18 12.64
CA ASN A 34 6.24 0.30 13.08
C ASN A 34 6.81 1.40 12.18
N LYS A 35 6.40 1.41 10.90
CA LYS A 35 6.81 2.40 9.89
C LYS A 35 5.96 3.67 9.92
N CYS A 36 4.83 3.66 10.64
CA CYS A 36 3.86 4.73 10.66
C CYS A 36 4.39 5.87 11.53
N ARG A 37 4.66 7.03 10.93
CA ARG A 37 5.18 8.20 11.64
C ARG A 37 4.12 9.27 11.78
N VAL A 38 4.00 9.82 12.98
CA VAL A 38 3.13 10.96 13.29
C VAL A 38 3.91 12.23 12.99
N ILE A 39 3.41 13.04 12.07
CA ILE A 39 4.04 14.28 11.63
C ILE A 39 3.04 15.42 11.78
N ARG A 40 3.53 16.58 12.24
CA ARG A 40 2.75 17.82 12.29
C ARG A 40 3.16 18.70 11.10
N ARG A 41 2.22 18.97 10.19
CA ARG A 41 2.41 19.90 9.05
C ARG A 41 1.19 20.81 8.94
N HIS A 42 1.38 22.08 8.62
CA HIS A 42 0.30 23.07 8.44
C HIS A 42 -0.70 23.10 9.63
N GLY A 43 -0.19 23.01 10.86
CA GLY A 43 -1.02 23.01 12.08
C GLY A 43 -1.88 21.76 12.30
N ARG A 44 -1.75 20.72 11.46
CA ARG A 44 -2.52 19.46 11.56
C ARG A 44 -1.60 18.27 11.78
N VAL A 45 -2.09 17.28 12.54
CA VAL A 45 -1.39 16.02 12.79
C VAL A 45 -1.77 15.00 11.73
N MET A 46 -0.79 14.31 11.12
CA MET A 46 -1.03 13.30 10.09
C MET A 46 -0.13 12.08 10.29
N ILE A 47 -0.56 10.91 9.81
CA ILE A 47 0.27 9.72 9.71
C ILE A 47 0.74 9.54 8.27
N ILE A 48 2.06 9.40 8.11
CA ILE A 48 2.68 8.98 6.86
C ILE A 48 3.23 7.57 7.05
N CYS A 49 3.02 6.73 6.03
CA CYS A 49 3.51 5.38 5.93
C CYS A 49 3.79 5.08 4.45
N SER A 50 4.67 4.12 4.15
CA SER A 50 4.88 3.60 2.81
C SER A 50 3.59 3.01 2.24
N ASP A 51 2.81 2.31 3.07
CA ASP A 51 1.48 1.82 2.73
C ASP A 51 0.43 2.94 2.81
N PRO A 52 -0.32 3.22 1.73
CA PRO A 52 -1.34 4.27 1.71
C PRO A 52 -2.54 3.95 2.61
N ARG A 53 -2.76 2.67 2.97
CA ARG A 53 -3.86 2.23 3.85
C ARG A 53 -3.78 2.81 5.26
N HIS A 54 -2.58 3.18 5.70
CA HIS A 54 -2.33 3.75 7.02
C HIS A 54 -2.28 5.28 7.03
N LYS A 55 -2.41 5.94 5.87
CA LYS A 55 -2.38 7.40 5.78
C LYS A 55 -3.64 7.97 6.46
N GLN A 56 -3.42 8.75 7.51
CA GLN A 56 -4.49 9.38 8.30
C GLN A 56 -4.22 10.86 8.49
N ARG A 57 -5.28 11.64 8.62
CA ARG A 57 -5.24 13.06 8.96
C ARG A 57 -6.12 13.31 10.19
N GLN A 58 -5.59 14.05 11.16
CA GLN A 58 -6.36 14.59 12.26
C GLN A 58 -7.19 15.75 11.73
N GLY A 59 -8.49 15.57 11.82
CA GLY A 59 -9.56 16.47 11.40
C GLY A 59 -10.84 15.98 12.05
#